data_AF-A0ABD5XZ60-F1
#
_entry.id   AF-A0ABD5XZ60-F1
#
_cell.length_a   1.000
_cell.length_b   1.000
_cell.length_c   1.000
_cell.angle_alpha   90.00
_cell.angle_beta   90.00
_cell.angle_gamma   90.00
#
_symmetry.space_group_name_H-M   'P 1'
#
loop_
_entity.id
_entity.type
_entity.pdbx_description
1 polymer ?
#
loop_
_entity_poly.entity_id
_entity_poly.type
_entity_poly.pdbx_seq_one_letter_code
_entity_poly.pdbx_strand_id
1 'polypeptide(L)'
;MESRLVAAGVAALVCATVFLSVGVASVHGQGAGESLTIPSEDAVLVDIRPSGDDTVTVFLPVRSTDDPEAAAGRLADDASIPVHEVSTRQVDARISQYVNGQLVEGGELYRTEIRTEVDARTGPLSGAVPSEALAGVAPTDAPTFVVDVPPGTTVSQGSVRSRSLWNARYELTHADVRGEDAITYRFPIGTINALAALLVLSSGGTYAVVRYRARSIADGPEPAADRVHAVRKTRANAVLLGSAAAAGIVLWLGSQSLVSLVADAFLPAVPTGAWVSASQWAVGLAPFICAVWLSTAFATEPVVRDLVDARYSPLASLADWGKSALYRLGRYWAAGVVLLTLAPAIVQWPLLGGLVVSLLVAVDQFLRPLAIRAFDDTGAVTAEVGREVTEFCDRQDVSVRGIRLLDTGDARHADAVITGFAGYYWVFLTDDLLAEFDAEEIRALVAHELGHVKRRHLRNQVLFTLGYWALAFAAVVKVSLGLWAFLAPAWVYQYALRWLARGQEYRADEYAAAATSPGVYARALERVGAVNFARRNGGIAHNYGAVPPSIDDRVARVREGGESAEKAGEETQSTAASVARE
;
A
#
# COMPACT_ATOMS: atom_id res chain seq x y z
N MET A 1 9.98 -30.26 1.46
CA MET A 1 10.42 -29.42 0.32
C MET A 1 9.74 -28.04 0.32
N GLU A 2 8.46 -27.95 0.68
CA GLU A 2 7.69 -26.70 0.78
C GLU A 2 8.20 -25.69 1.84
N SER A 3 8.63 -26.17 3.01
CA SER A 3 9.23 -25.31 4.06
C SER A 3 10.54 -24.65 3.60
N ARG A 4 11.30 -25.34 2.75
CA ARG A 4 12.56 -24.82 2.18
C ARG A 4 12.31 -23.78 1.08
N LEU A 5 11.20 -23.86 0.34
CA LEU A 5 10.82 -22.86 -0.66
C LEU A 5 10.25 -21.58 -0.03
N VAL A 6 9.47 -21.70 1.06
CA VAL A 6 9.02 -20.53 1.83
C VAL A 6 10.21 -19.88 2.55
N ALA A 7 11.09 -20.67 3.16
CA ALA A 7 12.33 -20.17 3.75
C ALA A 7 13.26 -19.55 2.69
N ALA A 8 13.35 -20.12 1.49
CA ALA A 8 14.14 -19.56 0.38
C ALA A 8 13.49 -18.29 -0.20
N GLY A 9 12.15 -18.19 -0.24
CA GLY A 9 11.45 -16.99 -0.67
C GLY A 9 11.57 -15.86 0.35
N VAL A 10 11.48 -16.17 1.66
CA VAL A 10 11.73 -15.22 2.75
C VAL A 10 13.22 -14.84 2.78
N ALA A 11 14.14 -15.79 2.60
CA ALA A 11 15.57 -15.52 2.53
C ALA A 11 15.94 -14.73 1.27
N ALA A 12 15.29 -14.94 0.13
CA ALA A 12 15.51 -14.14 -1.08
C ALA A 12 14.94 -12.73 -0.94
N LEU A 13 13.78 -12.57 -0.27
CA LEU A 13 13.22 -11.26 0.06
C LEU A 13 14.12 -10.54 1.07
N VAL A 14 14.57 -11.22 2.14
CA VAL A 14 15.53 -10.68 3.12
C VAL A 14 16.86 -10.39 2.45
N CYS A 15 17.39 -11.25 1.59
CA CYS A 15 18.65 -10.99 0.87
C CYS A 15 18.52 -9.86 -0.14
N ALA A 16 17.41 -9.71 -0.87
CA ALA A 16 17.18 -8.57 -1.76
C ALA A 16 17.01 -7.27 -0.97
N THR A 17 16.38 -7.33 0.21
CA THR A 17 16.18 -6.18 1.10
C THR A 17 17.46 -5.82 1.87
N VAL A 18 18.26 -6.82 2.25
CA VAL A 18 19.61 -6.68 2.80
C VAL A 18 20.55 -6.18 1.71
N PHE A 19 20.44 -6.60 0.44
CA PHE A 19 21.19 -5.98 -0.65
C PHE A 19 20.79 -4.52 -0.89
N LEU A 20 19.51 -4.19 -0.74
CA LEU A 20 19.00 -2.81 -0.81
C LEU A 20 19.42 -1.95 0.40
N SER A 21 19.75 -2.55 1.55
CA SER A 21 20.23 -1.83 2.75
C SER A 21 21.75 -1.88 2.93
N VAL A 22 22.44 -2.90 2.41
CA VAL A 22 23.91 -3.03 2.35
C VAL A 22 24.47 -2.30 1.13
N GLY A 23 23.72 -2.18 0.03
CA GLY A 23 24.01 -1.26 -1.07
C GLY A 23 23.96 0.22 -0.66
N VAL A 24 23.46 0.51 0.55
CA VAL A 24 23.48 1.85 1.17
C VAL A 24 24.67 1.99 2.16
N ALA A 25 25.38 0.89 2.51
CA ALA A 25 26.41 0.89 3.54
C ALA A 25 27.85 0.66 3.06
N SER A 26 28.11 0.43 1.77
CA SER A 26 29.48 0.06 1.31
C SER A 26 29.90 0.72 0.00
N VAL A 27 30.20 2.03 0.04
CA VAL A 27 31.17 2.65 -0.88
C VAL A 27 31.98 3.69 -0.09
N HIS A 28 32.84 3.24 0.83
CA HIS A 28 33.93 4.06 1.39
C HIS A 28 35.16 3.16 1.65
N GLY A 29 36.28 3.49 1.00
CA GLY A 29 37.64 2.94 1.20
C GLY A 29 38.02 1.83 0.21
N GLN A 30 39.09 1.89 -0.58
CA GLN A 30 40.29 2.73 -0.53
C GLN A 30 40.87 2.97 -1.94
N GLY A 31 41.28 4.20 -2.19
CA GLY A 31 42.23 4.61 -3.23
C GLY A 31 42.83 5.92 -2.73
N ALA A 32 44.10 5.90 -2.38
CA ALA A 32 44.80 7.04 -1.80
C ALA A 32 44.80 8.25 -2.76
N GLY A 33 44.35 9.38 -2.25
CA GLY A 33 44.40 10.70 -2.87
C GLY A 33 43.90 11.71 -1.85
N GLU A 34 44.70 12.74 -1.57
CA GLU A 34 44.54 13.69 -0.48
C GLU A 34 43.11 14.23 -0.30
N SER A 35 42.58 14.11 0.92
CA SER A 35 41.33 14.76 1.32
C SER A 35 41.59 16.27 1.50
N LEU A 36 41.28 17.06 0.46
CA LEU A 36 41.02 18.49 0.60
C LEU A 36 39.61 18.67 1.16
N THR A 37 39.51 19.04 2.42
CA THR A 37 38.25 19.44 3.07
C THR A 37 37.94 20.88 2.64
N ILE A 38 37.01 21.06 1.70
CA ILE A 38 36.48 22.38 1.36
C ILE A 38 35.39 22.73 2.40
N PRO A 39 35.38 23.94 2.99
CA PRO A 39 34.41 24.33 4.02
C PRO A 39 32.97 24.26 3.51
N SER A 40 32.03 23.99 4.41
CA SER A 40 30.58 23.85 4.12
C SER A 40 29.87 25.15 3.73
N GLU A 41 30.58 26.16 3.24
CA GLU A 41 30.04 27.50 2.94
C GLU A 41 29.63 27.68 1.47
N ASP A 42 29.92 26.72 0.57
CA ASP A 42 29.67 26.84 -0.88
C ASP A 42 28.48 26.00 -1.40
N ALA A 43 27.48 25.73 -0.55
CA ALA A 43 26.36 24.87 -0.94
C ALA A 43 25.29 25.63 -1.74
N VAL A 44 25.23 25.40 -3.05
CA VAL A 44 24.12 25.84 -3.91
C VAL A 44 22.89 24.96 -3.63
N LEU A 45 21.78 25.56 -3.22
CA LEU A 45 20.47 24.89 -3.19
C LEU A 45 19.67 25.39 -4.40
N VAL A 46 19.10 24.47 -5.18
CA VAL A 46 18.22 24.81 -6.31
C VAL A 46 16.84 24.25 -5.99
N ASP A 47 15.86 25.14 -5.83
CA ASP A 47 14.46 24.77 -5.64
C ASP A 47 13.69 25.15 -6.91
N ILE A 48 13.11 24.15 -7.58
CA ILE A 48 12.35 24.34 -8.82
C ILE A 48 10.88 24.16 -8.47
N ARG A 49 10.12 25.25 -8.49
CA ARG A 49 8.66 25.21 -8.30
C ARG A 49 7.99 25.03 -9.65
N PRO A 50 7.34 23.89 -9.94
CA PRO A 50 6.82 23.61 -11.28
C PRO A 50 5.46 24.26 -11.57
N SER A 51 4.97 25.17 -10.72
CA SER A 51 3.67 25.83 -10.93
C SER A 51 3.84 27.14 -11.70
N GLY A 52 3.91 27.03 -13.03
CA GLY A 52 3.25 27.97 -13.93
C GLY A 52 3.97 29.23 -14.39
N ASP A 53 5.07 29.66 -13.77
CA ASP A 53 5.95 30.72 -14.28
C ASP A 53 7.40 30.38 -13.93
N ASP A 54 8.17 29.95 -14.93
CA ASP A 54 9.50 29.34 -14.80
C ASP A 54 10.48 30.25 -14.05
N THR A 55 10.60 30.00 -12.74
CA THR A 55 11.53 30.68 -11.85
C THR A 55 12.45 29.64 -11.23
N VAL A 56 13.73 29.66 -11.63
CA VAL A 56 14.77 28.80 -11.02
C VAL A 56 15.36 29.57 -9.85
N THR A 57 14.99 29.19 -8.63
CA THR A 57 15.53 29.82 -7.41
C THR A 57 16.88 29.18 -7.07
N VAL A 58 17.95 29.94 -7.28
CA VAL A 58 19.32 29.54 -6.89
C VAL A 58 19.69 30.24 -5.59
N PHE A 59 20.03 29.47 -4.58
CA PHE A 59 20.55 29.97 -3.31
C PHE A 59 22.07 30.05 -3.39
N LEU A 60 22.61 31.26 -3.36
CA LEU A 60 24.04 31.53 -3.38
C LEU A 60 24.41 32.39 -2.15
N PRO A 61 25.57 32.17 -1.52
CA PRO A 61 26.16 33.17 -0.65
C PRO A 61 26.62 34.34 -1.52
N VAL A 62 25.89 35.46 -1.51
CA VAL A 62 26.25 36.66 -2.27
C VAL A 62 26.70 37.75 -1.30
N ARG A 63 27.86 38.37 -1.53
CA ARG A 63 28.30 39.52 -0.74
C ARG A 63 27.77 40.80 -1.40
N SER A 64 27.13 41.66 -0.62
CA SER A 64 26.67 42.97 -1.09
C SER A 64 27.86 43.90 -1.31
N THR A 65 27.89 44.62 -2.43
CA THR A 65 28.90 45.65 -2.70
C THR A 65 28.31 46.86 -3.42
N ASP A 66 28.80 48.05 -3.07
CA ASP A 66 28.45 49.30 -3.75
C ASP A 66 29.21 49.46 -5.08
N ASP A 67 30.35 48.75 -5.22
CA ASP A 67 31.22 48.75 -6.41
C ASP A 67 31.66 47.29 -6.72
N PRO A 68 31.01 46.64 -7.69
CA PRO A 68 31.30 45.25 -8.07
C PRO A 68 32.72 45.05 -8.58
N GLU A 69 33.25 45.99 -9.36
CA GLU A 69 34.56 45.89 -10.00
C GLU A 69 35.68 46.03 -8.98
N ALA A 70 35.56 47.00 -8.05
CA ALA A 70 36.52 47.15 -6.96
C ALA A 70 36.46 45.99 -5.94
N ALA A 71 35.29 45.40 -5.69
CA ALA A 71 35.16 44.23 -4.82
C ALA A 71 35.76 42.96 -5.44
N ALA A 72 35.56 42.77 -6.75
CA ALA A 72 36.21 41.72 -7.52
C ALA A 72 37.74 41.86 -7.50
N GLY A 73 38.26 43.08 -7.64
CA GLY A 73 39.69 43.38 -7.51
C GLY A 73 40.27 42.94 -6.16
N ARG A 74 39.61 43.30 -5.04
CA ARG A 74 40.05 42.90 -3.68
C ARG A 74 40.06 41.40 -3.46
N LEU A 75 39.05 40.69 -3.98
CA LEU A 75 38.98 39.22 -3.94
C LEU A 75 40.12 38.57 -4.74
N ALA A 76 40.53 39.21 -5.83
CA ALA A 76 41.63 38.76 -6.66
C ALA A 76 42.98 39.00 -5.96
N ASP A 77 43.15 40.14 -5.27
CA ASP A 77 44.35 40.48 -4.48
C ASP A 77 44.57 39.51 -3.30
N ASP A 78 43.51 39.12 -2.59
CA ASP A 78 43.56 38.17 -1.46
C ASP A 78 44.02 36.75 -1.90
N ALA A 79 43.77 36.38 -3.16
CA ALA A 79 44.10 35.06 -3.70
C ALA A 79 45.60 34.87 -4.03
N SER A 80 46.43 35.93 -3.91
CA SER A 80 47.89 35.88 -4.14
C SER A 80 48.31 35.38 -5.53
N ILE A 81 47.50 35.61 -6.57
CA ILE A 81 47.78 35.23 -7.97
C ILE A 81 47.78 36.52 -8.84
N PRO A 82 48.73 36.72 -9.77
CA PRO A 82 48.74 37.88 -10.65
C PRO A 82 47.50 37.92 -11.56
N VAL A 83 46.70 38.98 -11.43
CA VAL A 83 45.46 39.20 -12.17
C VAL A 83 45.69 40.26 -13.24
N HIS A 84 45.32 39.95 -14.48
CA HIS A 84 45.57 40.82 -15.64
C HIS A 84 44.35 41.66 -16.03
N GLU A 85 43.16 41.12 -15.81
CA GLU A 85 41.91 41.77 -16.21
C GLU A 85 40.79 41.34 -15.26
N VAL A 86 40.07 42.32 -14.70
CA VAL A 86 38.81 42.12 -13.98
C VAL A 86 37.74 42.85 -14.77
N SER A 87 36.67 42.16 -15.13
CA SER A 87 35.54 42.79 -15.83
C SER A 87 34.23 42.37 -15.20
N THR A 88 33.30 43.33 -15.08
CA THR A 88 31.96 43.10 -14.56
C THR A 88 30.93 43.45 -15.61
N ARG A 89 29.97 42.55 -15.85
CA ARG A 89 28.84 42.77 -16.75
C ARG A 89 27.54 42.57 -16.00
N GLN A 90 26.67 43.59 -16.04
CA GLN A 90 25.32 43.48 -15.51
C GLN A 90 24.56 42.38 -16.26
N VAL A 91 23.91 41.50 -15.50
CA VAL A 91 23.05 40.43 -15.99
C VAL A 91 21.61 40.85 -15.75
N ASP A 92 20.76 40.63 -16.75
CA ASP A 92 19.33 40.90 -16.65
C ASP A 92 18.67 39.80 -15.77
N ALA A 93 18.89 39.87 -14.46
CA ALA A 93 18.39 38.94 -13.45
C ALA A 93 18.06 39.71 -12.17
N ARG A 94 17.00 39.29 -11.47
CA ARG A 94 16.49 39.98 -10.28
C ARG A 94 16.88 39.18 -9.03
N ILE A 95 17.52 39.84 -8.07
CA ILE A 95 17.81 39.23 -6.78
C ILE A 95 16.65 39.57 -5.86
N SER A 96 16.09 38.57 -5.20
CA SER A 96 15.12 38.75 -4.12
C SER A 96 15.72 38.19 -2.84
N GLN A 97 15.56 38.88 -1.72
CA GLN A 97 16.11 38.42 -0.45
C GLN A 97 14.97 38.06 0.51
N TYR A 98 15.05 36.90 1.14
CA TYR A 98 14.18 36.59 2.27
C TYR A 98 14.89 37.00 3.56
N VAL A 99 14.36 38.01 4.24
CA VAL A 99 14.80 38.32 5.59
C VAL A 99 13.64 38.19 6.57
N ASN A 100 13.80 37.32 7.57
CA ASN A 100 12.76 36.95 8.53
C ASN A 100 11.43 36.47 7.90
N GLY A 101 11.50 35.78 6.76
CA GLY A 101 10.32 35.28 6.05
C GLY A 101 9.57 36.33 5.22
N GLN A 102 10.08 37.57 5.13
CA GLN A 102 9.56 38.61 4.23
C GLN A 102 10.47 38.78 3.02
N LEU A 103 9.85 38.89 1.85
CA LEU A 103 10.52 39.13 0.57
C LEU A 103 10.90 40.61 0.45
N VAL A 104 12.17 40.89 0.23
CA VAL A 104 12.70 42.23 -0.06
C VAL A 104 13.24 42.22 -1.49
N GLU A 105 12.85 43.18 -2.32
CA GLU A 105 13.44 43.34 -3.66
C GLU A 105 14.92 43.70 -3.52
N GLY A 106 15.81 42.91 -4.13
CA GLY A 106 17.25 43.07 -4.09
C GLY A 106 17.82 43.89 -5.26
N GLY A 107 19.13 44.14 -5.19
CA GLY A 107 19.88 44.92 -6.19
C GLY A 107 20.15 44.16 -7.50
N GLU A 108 20.77 44.84 -8.46
CA GLU A 108 21.14 44.28 -9.76
C GLU A 108 22.23 43.18 -9.62
N LEU A 109 22.16 42.15 -10.47
CA LEU A 109 23.16 41.07 -10.49
C LEU A 109 24.26 41.37 -11.51
N TYR A 110 25.52 41.23 -11.11
CA TYR A 110 26.69 41.38 -11.97
C TYR A 110 27.43 40.06 -12.11
N ARG A 111 27.77 39.69 -13.34
CA ARG A 111 28.71 38.61 -13.63
C ARG A 111 30.10 39.21 -13.66
N THR A 112 30.99 38.67 -12.82
CA THR A 112 32.38 39.08 -12.73
C THR A 112 33.24 38.01 -13.39
N GLU A 113 34.14 38.42 -14.28
CA GLU A 113 35.18 37.58 -14.85
C GLU A 113 36.54 38.10 -14.38
N ILE A 114 37.31 37.25 -13.71
CA ILE A 114 38.66 37.52 -13.24
C ILE A 114 39.62 36.66 -14.06
N ARG A 115 40.46 37.30 -14.88
CA ARG A 115 41.45 36.62 -15.72
C ARG A 115 42.84 36.68 -15.09
N THR A 116 43.43 35.52 -14.93
CA THR A 116 44.81 35.32 -14.46
C THR A 116 45.69 34.82 -15.61
N GLU A 117 47.00 34.67 -15.37
CA GLU A 117 47.94 34.13 -16.35
C GLU A 117 47.66 32.67 -16.75
N VAL A 118 46.94 31.93 -15.90
CA VAL A 118 46.77 30.48 -16.04
C VAL A 118 45.33 30.12 -16.44
N ASP A 119 44.33 30.88 -15.98
CA ASP A 119 42.91 30.59 -16.20
C ASP A 119 42.01 31.83 -15.98
N ALA A 120 40.75 31.73 -16.42
CA ALA A 120 39.71 32.73 -16.19
C ALA A 120 38.61 32.16 -15.28
N ARG A 121 38.29 32.84 -14.18
CA ARG A 121 37.20 32.46 -13.27
C ARG A 121 36.03 33.42 -13.37
N THR A 122 34.81 32.88 -13.39
CA THR A 122 33.57 33.66 -13.42
C THR A 122 32.76 33.44 -12.15
N GLY A 123 32.17 34.51 -11.60
CA GLY A 123 31.37 34.45 -10.37
C GLY A 123 30.33 35.59 -10.28
N PRO A 124 29.21 35.39 -9.56
CA PRO A 124 28.18 36.41 -9.38
C PRO A 124 28.49 37.39 -8.22
N LEU A 125 28.18 38.68 -8.41
CA LEU A 125 28.17 39.73 -7.37
C LEU A 125 26.81 40.44 -7.36
N SER A 126 26.29 40.76 -6.18
CA SER A 126 25.07 41.57 -6.02
C SER A 126 25.43 43.03 -5.85
N GLY A 127 24.73 43.92 -6.55
CA GLY A 127 24.69 45.34 -6.21
C GLY A 127 24.10 45.57 -4.81
N ALA A 128 24.39 46.73 -4.25
CA ALA A 128 23.88 47.14 -2.94
C ALA A 128 22.35 47.25 -2.91
N VAL A 129 21.75 46.81 -1.81
CA VAL A 129 20.31 46.93 -1.57
C VAL A 129 20.04 48.31 -0.95
N PRO A 130 19.09 49.10 -1.47
CA PRO A 130 18.77 50.42 -0.92
C PRO A 130 18.41 50.33 0.57
N SER A 131 18.95 51.25 1.37
CA SER A 131 18.80 51.28 2.84
C SER A 131 17.35 51.40 3.31
N GLU A 132 16.47 51.99 2.50
CA GLU A 132 15.03 52.08 2.76
C GLU A 132 14.33 50.70 2.71
N ALA A 133 14.82 49.77 1.88
CA ALA A 133 14.28 48.41 1.78
C ALA A 133 14.71 47.51 2.96
N LEU A 134 15.77 47.91 3.68
CA LEU A 134 16.30 47.23 4.87
C LEU A 134 15.74 47.78 6.20
N ALA A 135 14.95 48.86 6.14
CA ALA A 135 14.40 49.55 7.30
C ALA A 135 13.26 48.76 7.98
N GLY A 136 13.62 47.68 8.65
CA GLY A 136 12.69 46.80 9.38
C GLY A 136 13.29 45.44 9.79
N VAL A 137 14.54 45.19 9.43
CA VAL A 137 15.16 43.88 9.45
C VAL A 137 16.35 43.88 10.42
N ALA A 138 16.32 43.05 11.45
CA ALA A 138 17.46 42.86 12.36
C ALA A 138 18.56 42.02 11.68
N PRO A 139 19.85 42.35 11.85
CA PRO A 139 20.94 41.61 11.21
C PRO A 139 21.08 40.21 11.81
N THR A 140 21.19 39.20 10.95
CA THR A 140 21.64 37.85 11.29
C THR A 140 22.84 37.47 10.41
N ASP A 141 23.67 36.55 10.90
CA ASP A 141 25.02 36.31 10.36
C ASP A 141 25.09 35.60 8.99
N ALA A 142 23.95 35.28 8.35
CA ALA A 142 23.95 34.63 7.04
C ALA A 142 22.67 34.96 6.25
N PRO A 143 22.66 35.99 5.39
CA PRO A 143 21.55 36.24 4.49
C PRO A 143 21.48 35.17 3.38
N THR A 144 20.30 34.57 3.21
CA THR A 144 19.98 33.65 2.11
C THR A 144 19.46 34.46 0.92
N PHE A 145 20.17 34.45 -0.21
CA PHE A 145 19.78 35.18 -1.43
C PHE A 145 19.02 34.25 -2.40
N VAL A 146 17.95 34.77 -3.01
CA VAL A 146 17.21 34.11 -4.09
C VAL A 146 17.54 34.85 -5.38
N VAL A 147 18.17 34.17 -6.34
CA VAL A 147 18.36 34.72 -7.68
C VAL A 147 17.26 34.18 -8.58
N ASP A 148 16.41 35.05 -9.11
CA ASP A 148 15.42 34.71 -10.13
C ASP A 148 16.08 34.88 -11.50
N VAL A 149 16.27 33.75 -12.18
CA VAL A 149 16.93 33.68 -13.48
C VAL A 149 15.87 33.73 -14.59
N PRO A 150 16.06 34.49 -15.69
CA PRO A 150 15.04 34.64 -16.73
C PRO A 150 14.60 33.33 -17.39
N PRO A 151 13.37 33.30 -17.94
CA PRO A 151 12.86 32.20 -18.75
C PRO A 151 13.83 31.89 -19.91
N GLY A 152 14.16 30.60 -20.08
CA GLY A 152 15.08 30.13 -21.14
C GLY A 152 16.54 29.97 -20.72
N THR A 153 16.87 30.10 -19.43
CA THR A 153 18.23 29.85 -18.93
C THR A 153 18.47 28.38 -18.65
N THR A 154 19.47 27.80 -19.32
CA THR A 154 19.89 26.41 -19.18
C THR A 154 20.84 26.24 -17.99
N VAL A 155 20.56 25.24 -17.15
CA VAL A 155 21.38 24.90 -15.98
C VAL A 155 21.91 23.48 -16.17
N SER A 156 23.22 23.32 -16.36
CA SER A 156 23.87 22.00 -16.52
C SER A 156 24.29 21.41 -15.17
N GLN A 157 23.94 20.14 -14.92
CA GLN A 157 24.26 19.41 -13.68
C GLN A 157 25.76 19.32 -13.39
N GLY A 158 26.17 19.62 -12.15
CA GLY A 158 27.39 19.08 -11.54
C GLY A 158 27.14 17.72 -10.88
N SER A 159 28.19 17.08 -10.35
CA SER A 159 28.14 15.71 -9.84
C SER A 159 27.29 15.56 -8.57
N VAL A 160 26.51 14.48 -8.51
CA VAL A 160 25.55 14.20 -7.43
C VAL A 160 26.28 13.75 -6.17
N ARG A 161 26.17 14.52 -5.07
CA ARG A 161 26.86 14.22 -3.81
C ARG A 161 26.04 13.41 -2.78
N SER A 162 24.72 13.29 -2.92
CA SER A 162 23.90 12.55 -1.94
C SER A 162 22.61 11.96 -2.52
N ARG A 163 22.36 10.68 -2.20
CA ARG A 163 21.09 9.98 -2.43
C ARG A 163 20.40 9.77 -1.09
N SER A 164 19.33 10.51 -0.82
CA SER A 164 18.39 10.18 0.27
C SER A 164 16.97 10.15 -0.25
N LEU A 165 16.11 9.34 0.38
CA LEU A 165 14.71 9.09 -0.01
C LEU A 165 13.80 10.32 0.02
N TRP A 166 14.27 11.46 0.53
CA TRP A 166 13.40 12.62 0.80
C TRP A 166 13.88 13.94 0.21
N ASN A 167 15.09 14.02 -0.37
CA ASN A 167 15.58 15.21 -1.08
C ASN A 167 16.74 14.84 -2.02
N ALA A 168 16.71 15.33 -3.25
CA ALA A 168 17.87 15.35 -4.16
C ALA A 168 18.54 16.73 -4.05
N ARG A 169 19.85 16.76 -3.78
CA ARG A 169 20.66 17.99 -3.81
C ARG A 169 21.62 17.93 -4.98
N TYR A 170 21.71 19.02 -5.74
CA TYR A 170 22.58 19.16 -6.90
C TYR A 170 23.59 20.27 -6.62
N GLU A 171 24.87 19.99 -6.85
CA GLU A 171 25.93 21.00 -6.83
C GLU A 171 26.16 21.44 -8.28
N LEU A 172 26.24 22.75 -8.54
CA LEU A 172 26.48 23.29 -9.88
C LEU A 172 27.96 23.63 -10.03
N THR A 173 28.64 23.01 -10.98
CA THR A 173 30.06 23.29 -11.26
C THR A 173 30.24 24.39 -12.32
N HIS A 174 29.30 24.55 -13.26
CA HIS A 174 29.27 25.63 -14.25
C HIS A 174 27.82 25.87 -14.74
N ALA A 175 27.47 27.14 -15.00
CA ALA A 175 26.24 27.54 -15.67
C ALA A 175 26.59 28.26 -16.99
N ASP A 176 26.37 27.59 -18.13
CA ASP A 176 26.47 28.23 -19.44
C ASP A 176 25.07 28.65 -19.90
N VAL A 177 24.90 29.96 -20.11
CA VAL A 177 23.61 30.55 -20.50
C VAL A 177 23.63 30.66 -22.02
N ARG A 178 23.11 29.64 -22.71
CA ARG A 178 22.81 29.71 -24.14
C ARG A 178 21.35 29.40 -24.36
N GLY A 179 20.67 30.38 -24.95
CA GLY A 179 19.26 30.30 -25.30
C GLY A 179 18.97 29.20 -26.31
N GLU A 180 17.68 28.83 -26.32
CA GLU A 180 17.02 27.83 -27.16
C GLU A 180 17.18 26.37 -26.69
N ASP A 181 16.45 26.01 -25.63
CA ASP A 181 15.40 24.97 -25.66
C ASP A 181 14.94 24.60 -24.24
N ALA A 182 13.63 24.45 -24.06
CA ALA A 182 12.96 24.15 -22.78
C ALA A 182 13.55 22.94 -22.04
N ILE A 183 13.61 23.01 -20.70
CA ILE A 183 13.88 21.85 -19.83
C ILE A 183 12.71 20.88 -19.98
N THR A 184 12.80 20.02 -20.99
CA THR A 184 11.90 18.88 -21.11
C THR A 184 12.50 17.78 -20.25
N TYR A 185 11.78 17.29 -19.24
CA TYR A 185 12.12 16.05 -18.55
C TYR A 185 11.98 14.87 -19.54
N ARG A 186 12.93 14.73 -20.45
CA ARG A 186 12.99 13.59 -21.37
C ARG A 186 13.55 12.41 -20.59
N PHE A 187 12.77 11.35 -20.50
CA PHE A 187 13.34 10.06 -20.13
C PHE A 187 14.50 9.76 -21.07
N PRO A 188 15.65 9.29 -20.56
CA PRO A 188 16.61 8.63 -21.41
C PRO A 188 15.87 7.54 -22.20
N ILE A 189 16.04 7.50 -23.53
CA ILE A 189 15.38 6.49 -24.38
C ILE A 189 15.64 5.07 -23.83
N GLY A 190 16.81 4.84 -23.23
CA GLY A 190 17.14 3.60 -22.53
C GLY A 190 16.21 3.27 -21.35
N THR A 191 15.77 4.26 -20.57
CA THR A 191 14.84 4.07 -19.46
C THR A 191 13.44 3.74 -19.94
N ILE A 192 12.94 4.39 -21.00
CA ILE A 192 11.65 4.04 -21.62
C ILE A 192 11.69 2.60 -22.13
N ASN A 193 12.75 2.23 -22.85
CA ASN A 193 12.91 0.87 -23.36
C ASN A 193 13.00 -0.16 -22.21
N ALA A 194 13.69 0.17 -21.12
CA ALA A 194 13.77 -0.67 -19.93
C ALA A 194 12.41 -0.84 -19.24
N LEU A 195 11.63 0.23 -19.09
CA LEU A 195 10.28 0.18 -18.52
C LEU A 195 9.31 -0.60 -19.44
N ALA A 196 9.39 -0.40 -20.75
CA ALA A 196 8.60 -1.17 -21.71
C ALA A 196 8.95 -2.66 -21.67
N ALA A 197 10.24 -3.00 -21.65
CA ALA A 197 10.71 -4.37 -21.50
C ALA A 197 10.25 -4.98 -20.17
N LEU A 198 10.32 -4.23 -19.07
CA LEU A 198 9.83 -4.66 -17.77
C LEU A 198 8.32 -4.94 -17.79
N LEU A 199 7.52 -4.10 -18.44
CA LEU A 199 6.07 -4.32 -18.57
C LEU A 199 5.76 -5.61 -19.34
N VAL A 200 6.49 -5.86 -20.43
CA VAL A 200 6.37 -7.10 -21.23
C VAL A 200 6.83 -8.32 -20.42
N LEU A 201 7.93 -8.24 -19.68
CA LEU A 201 8.43 -9.34 -18.84
C LEU A 201 7.50 -9.61 -17.66
N SER A 202 6.98 -8.55 -17.02
CA SER A 202 6.03 -8.64 -15.89
C SER A 202 4.70 -9.27 -16.29
N SER A 203 4.33 -9.20 -17.57
CA SER A 203 3.15 -9.88 -18.11
C SER A 203 3.49 -11.27 -18.67
N GLY A 204 4.27 -11.34 -19.76
CA GLY A 204 4.54 -12.58 -20.49
C GLY A 204 5.35 -13.61 -19.70
N GLY A 205 6.40 -13.16 -19.00
CA GLY A 205 7.24 -14.03 -18.16
C GLY A 205 6.45 -14.61 -16.99
N THR A 206 5.71 -13.75 -16.28
CA THR A 206 4.82 -14.17 -15.18
C THR A 206 3.77 -15.16 -15.66
N TYR A 207 3.09 -14.88 -16.78
CA TYR A 207 2.10 -15.78 -17.37
C TYR A 207 2.69 -17.16 -17.63
N ALA A 208 3.84 -17.25 -18.31
CA ALA A 208 4.44 -18.52 -18.68
C ALA A 208 4.82 -19.37 -17.45
N VAL A 209 5.51 -18.77 -16.48
CA VAL A 209 5.94 -19.45 -15.25
C VAL A 209 4.74 -19.94 -14.44
N VAL A 210 3.74 -19.07 -14.25
CA VAL A 210 2.55 -19.39 -13.44
C VAL A 210 1.67 -20.41 -14.15
N ARG A 211 1.51 -20.32 -15.48
CA ARG A 211 0.74 -21.28 -16.28
C ARG A 211 1.38 -22.66 -16.24
N TYR A 212 2.71 -22.73 -16.40
CA TYR A 212 3.46 -23.98 -16.27
C TYR A 212 3.27 -24.60 -14.89
N ARG A 213 3.45 -23.80 -13.82
CA ARG A 213 3.29 -24.30 -12.46
C ARG A 213 1.85 -24.76 -12.18
N ALA A 214 0.86 -23.99 -12.61
CA ALA A 214 -0.55 -24.33 -12.41
C ALA A 214 -0.95 -25.62 -13.13
N ARG A 215 -0.50 -25.83 -14.38
CA ARG A 215 -0.69 -27.11 -15.10
C ARG A 215 -0.02 -28.27 -14.39
N SER A 216 1.23 -28.11 -13.95
CA SER A 216 1.95 -29.16 -13.21
C SER A 216 1.24 -29.59 -11.92
N ILE A 217 0.52 -28.67 -11.28
CA ILE A 217 -0.30 -28.97 -10.09
C ILE A 217 -1.58 -29.70 -10.49
N ALA A 218 -2.23 -29.26 -11.57
CA ALA A 218 -3.46 -29.87 -12.07
C ALA A 218 -3.26 -31.31 -12.54
N ASP A 219 -2.11 -31.63 -13.13
CA ASP A 219 -1.74 -32.98 -13.56
C ASP A 219 -1.27 -33.87 -12.39
N GLY A 220 -1.18 -33.32 -11.17
CA GLY A 220 -0.75 -34.04 -9.99
C GLY A 220 -1.76 -35.11 -9.53
N PRO A 221 -1.31 -36.10 -8.73
CA PRO A 221 -2.16 -37.21 -8.25
C PRO A 221 -3.08 -36.82 -7.09
N GLU A 222 -2.92 -35.62 -6.53
CA GLU A 222 -3.67 -35.15 -5.36
C GLU A 222 -5.17 -34.96 -5.66
N PRO A 223 -6.04 -34.99 -4.64
CA PRO A 223 -7.47 -34.72 -4.79
C PRO A 223 -7.75 -33.37 -5.47
N ALA A 224 -8.87 -33.27 -6.21
CA ALA A 224 -9.22 -32.07 -6.97
C ALA A 224 -9.24 -30.79 -6.11
N ALA A 225 -9.83 -30.85 -4.90
CA ALA A 225 -9.87 -29.72 -3.98
C ALA A 225 -8.46 -29.23 -3.56
N ASP A 226 -7.53 -30.15 -3.31
CA ASP A 226 -6.14 -29.81 -2.95
C ASP A 226 -5.39 -29.19 -4.13
N ARG A 227 -5.62 -29.70 -5.34
CA ARG A 227 -5.05 -29.13 -6.57
C ARG A 227 -5.59 -27.72 -6.83
N VAL A 228 -6.91 -27.51 -6.70
CA VAL A 228 -7.53 -26.18 -6.82
C VAL A 228 -6.95 -25.21 -5.79
N HIS A 229 -6.84 -25.64 -4.54
CA HIS A 229 -6.25 -24.82 -3.48
C HIS A 229 -4.78 -24.46 -3.79
N ALA A 230 -3.98 -25.44 -4.23
CA ALA A 230 -2.58 -25.22 -4.59
C ALA A 230 -2.43 -24.25 -5.76
N VAL A 231 -3.27 -24.34 -6.80
CA VAL A 231 -3.28 -23.38 -7.92
C VAL A 231 -3.65 -21.97 -7.44
N ARG A 232 -4.71 -21.83 -6.62
CA ARG A 232 -5.11 -20.53 -6.02
C ARG A 232 -4.00 -19.94 -5.15
N LYS A 233 -3.27 -20.77 -4.39
CA LYS A 233 -2.12 -20.34 -3.58
C LYS A 233 -0.94 -19.90 -4.44
N THR A 234 -0.61 -20.65 -5.49
CA THR A 234 0.42 -20.26 -6.47
C THR A 234 0.12 -18.91 -7.06
N ARG A 235 -1.14 -18.67 -7.44
CA ARG A 235 -1.59 -17.38 -7.93
C ARG A 235 -1.41 -16.26 -6.91
N ALA A 236 -1.90 -16.44 -5.67
CA ALA A 236 -1.81 -15.42 -4.63
C ALA A 236 -0.35 -15.02 -4.36
N ASN A 237 0.55 -16.01 -4.31
CA ASN A 237 1.99 -15.76 -4.17
C ASN A 237 2.58 -15.04 -5.38
N ALA A 238 2.17 -15.40 -6.60
CA ALA A 238 2.65 -14.76 -7.82
C ALA A 238 2.18 -13.29 -7.92
N VAL A 239 0.94 -12.99 -7.56
CA VAL A 239 0.45 -11.61 -7.48
C VAL A 239 1.27 -10.83 -6.47
N LEU A 240 1.48 -11.36 -5.26
CA LEU A 240 2.22 -10.66 -4.21
C LEU A 240 3.69 -10.43 -4.60
N LEU A 241 4.43 -11.50 -4.88
CA LEU A 241 5.87 -11.44 -5.13
C LEU A 241 6.18 -10.80 -6.48
N GLY A 242 5.39 -11.11 -7.51
CA GLY A 242 5.55 -10.52 -8.83
C GLY A 242 5.28 -9.02 -8.83
N SER A 243 4.23 -8.56 -8.14
CA SER A 243 3.93 -7.12 -8.05
C SER A 243 5.00 -6.39 -7.24
N ALA A 244 5.48 -6.98 -6.13
CA ALA A 244 6.55 -6.40 -5.34
C ALA A 244 7.88 -6.31 -6.12
N ALA A 245 8.22 -7.35 -6.88
CA ALA A 245 9.41 -7.35 -7.73
C ALA A 245 9.30 -6.30 -8.85
N ALA A 246 8.17 -6.26 -9.56
CA ALA A 246 7.92 -5.28 -10.61
C ALA A 246 7.99 -3.85 -10.06
N ALA A 247 7.31 -3.56 -8.95
CA ALA A 247 7.36 -2.26 -8.30
C ALA A 247 8.79 -1.90 -7.84
N GLY A 248 9.52 -2.85 -7.24
CA GLY A 248 10.92 -2.65 -6.82
C GLY A 248 11.86 -2.31 -7.98
N ILE A 249 11.70 -2.97 -9.13
CA ILE A 249 12.52 -2.67 -10.32
C ILE A 249 12.14 -1.31 -10.92
N VAL A 250 10.85 -0.97 -10.98
CA VAL A 250 10.42 0.38 -11.42
C VAL A 250 11.03 1.46 -10.51
N LEU A 251 11.00 1.24 -9.20
CA LEU A 251 11.62 2.14 -8.23
C LEU A 251 13.12 2.27 -8.47
N TRP A 252 13.82 1.16 -8.72
CA TRP A 252 15.26 1.12 -9.02
C TRP A 252 15.63 1.84 -10.33
N LEU A 253 14.78 1.77 -11.36
CA LEU A 253 15.00 2.39 -12.68
C LEU A 253 14.81 3.92 -12.70
N GLY A 254 14.59 4.58 -11.55
CA GLY A 254 14.44 6.04 -11.49
C GLY A 254 13.02 6.52 -11.78
N SER A 255 12.03 5.80 -11.23
CA SER A 255 10.58 6.10 -11.27
C SER A 255 10.11 7.54 -10.99
N GLN A 256 10.95 8.42 -10.45
CA GLN A 256 10.63 9.84 -10.27
C GLN A 256 10.16 10.47 -11.59
N SER A 257 10.83 10.19 -12.71
CA SER A 257 10.43 10.70 -14.03
C SER A 257 9.07 10.18 -14.49
N LEU A 258 8.71 8.93 -14.13
CA LEU A 258 7.41 8.33 -14.43
C LEU A 258 6.30 8.97 -13.60
N VAL A 259 6.55 9.17 -12.31
CA VAL A 259 5.60 9.77 -11.38
C VAL A 259 5.40 11.25 -11.71
N SER A 260 6.46 11.99 -12.05
CA SER A 260 6.39 13.36 -12.55
C SER A 260 5.62 13.45 -13.86
N LEU A 261 5.85 12.56 -14.82
CA LEU A 261 5.07 12.52 -16.06
C LEU A 261 3.56 12.34 -15.79
N VAL A 262 3.20 11.44 -14.85
CA VAL A 262 1.80 11.24 -14.45
C VAL A 262 1.26 12.47 -13.72
N ALA A 263 2.05 13.09 -12.85
CA ALA A 263 1.67 14.30 -12.12
C ALA A 263 1.36 15.45 -13.09
N ASP A 264 2.24 15.69 -14.07
CA ASP A 264 2.11 16.75 -15.07
C ASP A 264 0.94 16.47 -16.02
N ALA A 265 0.75 15.22 -16.43
CA ALA A 265 -0.29 14.86 -17.41
C ALA A 265 -1.71 14.83 -16.82
N PHE A 266 -1.87 14.47 -15.55
CA PHE A 266 -3.20 14.18 -14.96
C PHE A 266 -3.58 15.06 -13.78
N LEU A 267 -2.62 15.66 -13.07
CA LEU A 267 -2.85 16.39 -11.82
C LEU A 267 -2.04 17.71 -11.71
N PRO A 268 -1.93 18.55 -12.75
CA PRO A 268 -1.06 19.74 -12.74
C PRO A 268 -1.50 20.81 -11.71
N ALA A 269 -2.74 20.75 -11.22
CA ALA A 269 -3.34 21.73 -10.31
C ALA A 269 -3.67 21.17 -8.92
N VAL A 270 -3.21 19.96 -8.56
CA VAL A 270 -3.57 19.32 -7.28
C VAL A 270 -2.63 19.78 -6.17
N PRO A 271 -3.14 20.15 -4.97
CA PRO A 271 -2.31 20.59 -3.85
C PRO A 271 -1.20 19.59 -3.49
N THR A 272 -0.05 20.10 -3.05
CA THR A 272 1.03 19.27 -2.55
C THR A 272 0.64 18.65 -1.20
N GLY A 273 0.83 17.35 -1.05
CA GLY A 273 0.49 16.63 0.20
C GLY A 273 0.87 15.16 0.15
N ALA A 274 1.14 14.56 1.31
CA ALA A 274 1.64 13.19 1.42
C ALA A 274 0.73 12.15 0.72
N TRP A 275 -0.59 12.32 0.79
CA TRP A 275 -1.54 11.45 0.12
C TRP A 275 -1.58 11.64 -1.40
N VAL A 276 -1.33 12.87 -1.89
CA VAL A 276 -1.26 13.17 -3.32
C VAL A 276 -0.04 12.51 -3.92
N SER A 277 1.12 12.67 -3.28
CA SER A 277 2.35 11.98 -3.68
C SER A 277 2.13 10.46 -3.69
N ALA A 278 1.60 9.88 -2.60
CA ALA A 278 1.31 8.45 -2.55
C ALA A 278 0.35 7.99 -3.68
N SER A 279 -0.61 8.82 -4.06
CA SER A 279 -1.54 8.55 -5.17
C SER A 279 -0.84 8.57 -6.52
N GLN A 280 0.03 9.55 -6.77
CA GLN A 280 0.82 9.62 -8.01
C GLN A 280 1.75 8.39 -8.14
N TRP A 281 2.37 7.97 -7.04
CA TRP A 281 3.14 6.71 -6.98
C TRP A 281 2.29 5.49 -7.29
N ALA A 282 1.10 5.38 -6.70
CA ALA A 282 0.19 4.28 -6.97
C ALA A 282 -0.22 4.22 -8.46
N VAL A 283 -0.52 5.38 -9.07
CA VAL A 283 -0.87 5.47 -10.50
C VAL A 283 0.33 5.12 -11.38
N GLY A 284 1.53 5.63 -11.08
CA GLY A 284 2.75 5.32 -11.84
C GLY A 284 3.14 3.84 -11.80
N LEU A 285 2.90 3.16 -10.67
CA LEU A 285 3.16 1.72 -10.51
C LEU A 285 2.03 0.82 -11.03
N ALA A 286 0.82 1.36 -11.21
CA ALA A 286 -0.37 0.60 -11.56
C ALA A 286 -0.20 -0.26 -12.83
N PRO A 287 0.37 0.21 -13.96
CA PRO A 287 0.51 -0.61 -15.16
C PRO A 287 1.29 -1.91 -14.92
N PHE A 288 2.35 -1.84 -14.14
CA PHE A 288 3.22 -2.99 -13.84
C PHE A 288 2.56 -3.98 -12.89
N ILE A 289 1.92 -3.47 -11.84
CA ILE A 289 1.18 -4.29 -10.86
C ILE A 289 -0.02 -4.96 -11.55
N CYS A 290 -0.79 -4.21 -12.34
CA CYS A 290 -1.93 -4.72 -13.10
C CYS A 290 -1.50 -5.76 -14.15
N ALA A 291 -0.34 -5.57 -14.80
CA ALA A 291 0.19 -6.55 -15.75
C ALA A 291 0.50 -7.91 -15.08
N VAL A 292 1.13 -7.90 -13.90
CA VAL A 292 1.36 -9.11 -13.10
C VAL A 292 0.03 -9.73 -12.66
N TRP A 293 -0.89 -8.91 -12.14
CA TRP A 293 -2.19 -9.39 -11.69
C TRP A 293 -3.01 -10.04 -12.82
N LEU A 294 -3.07 -9.40 -13.98
CA LEU A 294 -3.84 -9.89 -15.12
C LEU A 294 -3.20 -11.15 -15.73
N SER A 295 -1.88 -11.17 -15.87
CA SER A 295 -1.14 -12.34 -16.38
C SER A 295 -1.31 -13.56 -15.47
N THR A 296 -1.23 -13.38 -14.14
CA THR A 296 -1.48 -14.48 -13.19
C THR A 296 -2.92 -14.97 -13.25
N ALA A 297 -3.90 -14.07 -13.38
CA ALA A 297 -5.31 -14.44 -13.54
C ALA A 297 -5.53 -15.31 -14.78
N PHE A 298 -5.09 -14.86 -15.96
CA PHE A 298 -5.21 -15.60 -17.21
C PHE A 298 -4.42 -16.93 -17.20
N ALA A 299 -3.31 -16.99 -16.47
CA ALA A 299 -2.51 -18.20 -16.35
C ALA A 299 -3.23 -19.29 -15.51
N THR A 300 -3.97 -18.90 -14.48
CA THR A 300 -4.58 -19.85 -13.54
C THR A 300 -6.05 -20.14 -13.78
N GLU A 301 -6.84 -19.19 -14.27
CA GLU A 301 -8.30 -19.38 -14.39
C GLU A 301 -8.70 -20.57 -15.26
N PRO A 302 -8.12 -20.76 -16.47
CA PRO A 302 -8.47 -21.93 -17.26
C PRO A 302 -8.16 -23.25 -16.53
N VAL A 303 -7.08 -23.30 -15.75
CA VAL A 303 -6.72 -24.50 -14.97
C VAL A 303 -7.76 -24.78 -13.89
N VAL A 304 -8.14 -23.76 -13.12
CA VAL A 304 -9.11 -23.93 -12.04
C VAL A 304 -10.45 -24.35 -12.63
N ARG A 305 -10.89 -23.69 -13.69
CA ARG A 305 -12.13 -24.02 -14.41
C ARG A 305 -12.16 -25.48 -14.86
N ASP A 306 -11.09 -25.95 -15.48
CA ASP A 306 -10.99 -27.34 -15.95
C ASP A 306 -10.98 -28.34 -14.77
N LEU A 307 -10.41 -27.97 -13.61
CA LEU A 307 -10.39 -28.80 -12.40
C LEU A 307 -11.74 -28.93 -11.70
N VAL A 308 -12.59 -27.90 -11.78
CA VAL A 308 -13.91 -27.87 -11.11
C VAL A 308 -15.08 -28.12 -12.08
N ASP A 309 -14.79 -28.39 -13.35
CA ASP A 309 -15.77 -28.51 -14.44
C ASP A 309 -16.77 -27.34 -14.49
N ALA A 310 -16.28 -26.13 -14.23
CA ALA A 310 -17.12 -24.94 -14.25
C ALA A 310 -17.31 -24.41 -15.68
N ARG A 311 -18.51 -23.93 -16.00
CA ARG A 311 -18.88 -23.46 -17.34
C ARG A 311 -19.08 -21.95 -17.42
N TYR A 312 -18.33 -21.16 -16.66
CA TYR A 312 -18.39 -19.69 -16.76
C TYR A 312 -17.59 -19.11 -17.94
N SER A 313 -18.08 -17.96 -18.42
CA SER A 313 -17.38 -17.10 -19.37
C SER A 313 -16.15 -16.44 -18.73
N PRO A 314 -14.94 -16.62 -19.29
CA PRO A 314 -13.73 -15.97 -18.77
C PRO A 314 -13.82 -14.44 -18.72
N LEU A 315 -14.54 -13.84 -19.67
CA LEU A 315 -14.71 -12.39 -19.72
C LEU A 315 -15.64 -11.88 -18.60
N ALA A 316 -16.69 -12.63 -18.27
CA ALA A 316 -17.59 -12.29 -17.17
C ALA A 316 -16.83 -12.33 -15.83
N SER A 317 -16.09 -13.42 -15.58
CA SER A 317 -15.28 -13.54 -14.36
C SER A 317 -14.22 -12.46 -14.24
N LEU A 318 -13.58 -12.07 -15.36
CA LEU A 318 -12.65 -10.94 -15.37
C LEU A 318 -13.34 -9.61 -15.06
N ALA A 319 -14.55 -9.38 -15.58
CA ALA A 319 -15.32 -8.18 -15.30
C ALA A 319 -15.68 -8.09 -13.81
N ASP A 320 -16.20 -9.17 -13.22
CA ASP A 320 -16.58 -9.19 -11.80
C ASP A 320 -15.38 -9.04 -10.89
N TRP A 321 -14.24 -9.58 -11.31
CA TRP A 321 -12.98 -9.39 -10.60
C TRP A 321 -12.42 -7.99 -10.73
N GLY A 322 -12.55 -7.37 -11.90
CA GLY A 322 -12.22 -5.97 -12.13
C GLY A 322 -13.03 -5.07 -11.22
N LYS A 323 -14.36 -5.24 -11.19
CA LYS A 323 -15.27 -4.51 -10.27
C LYS A 323 -14.82 -4.67 -8.81
N SER A 324 -14.61 -5.92 -8.37
CA SER A 324 -14.17 -6.25 -7.01
C SER A 324 -12.80 -5.66 -6.66
N ALA A 325 -11.86 -5.69 -7.61
CA ALA A 325 -10.52 -5.14 -7.42
C ALA A 325 -10.56 -3.61 -7.32
N LEU A 326 -11.34 -2.95 -8.16
CA LEU A 326 -11.55 -1.49 -8.12
C LEU A 326 -12.19 -1.06 -6.81
N TYR A 327 -13.23 -1.76 -6.34
CA TYR A 327 -13.84 -1.51 -5.04
C TYR A 327 -12.82 -1.63 -3.89
N ARG A 328 -12.05 -2.72 -3.85
CA ARG A 328 -11.01 -2.92 -2.82
C ARG A 328 -9.92 -1.85 -2.90
N LEU A 329 -9.46 -1.51 -4.10
CA LEU A 329 -8.43 -0.49 -4.31
C LEU A 329 -8.92 0.88 -3.85
N GLY A 330 -10.12 1.29 -4.28
CA GLY A 330 -10.74 2.55 -3.88
C GLY A 330 -10.92 2.65 -2.37
N ARG A 331 -11.37 1.55 -1.73
CA ARG A 331 -11.49 1.46 -0.26
C ARG A 331 -10.15 1.63 0.45
N TYR A 332 -9.12 0.88 0.06
CA TYR A 332 -7.81 0.98 0.69
C TYR A 332 -7.13 2.32 0.42
N TRP A 333 -7.35 2.89 -0.77
CA TRP A 333 -6.89 4.23 -1.12
C TRP A 333 -7.56 5.28 -0.22
N ALA A 334 -8.88 5.26 -0.07
CA ALA A 334 -9.60 6.18 0.81
C ALA A 334 -9.11 6.08 2.27
N ALA A 335 -8.91 4.86 2.78
CA ALA A 335 -8.31 4.64 4.10
C ALA A 335 -6.88 5.22 4.19
N GLY A 336 -6.07 5.01 3.15
CA GLY A 336 -4.71 5.57 3.05
C GLY A 336 -4.71 7.10 3.04
N VAL A 337 -5.62 7.74 2.31
CA VAL A 337 -5.80 9.20 2.29
C VAL A 337 -6.10 9.72 3.69
N VAL A 338 -7.05 9.10 4.40
CA VAL A 338 -7.40 9.48 5.78
C VAL A 338 -6.19 9.34 6.71
N LEU A 339 -5.48 8.20 6.66
CA LEU A 339 -4.33 7.94 7.52
C LEU A 339 -3.15 8.88 7.23
N LEU A 340 -2.84 9.14 5.96
CA LEU A 340 -1.76 10.05 5.58
C LEU A 340 -2.08 11.51 5.89
N THR A 341 -3.35 11.91 5.74
CA THR A 341 -3.80 13.26 6.12
C THR A 341 -3.70 13.48 7.63
N LEU A 342 -4.05 12.47 8.42
CA LEU A 342 -3.99 12.53 9.88
C LEU A 342 -2.63 12.10 10.45
N ALA A 343 -1.64 11.76 9.62
CA ALA A 343 -0.37 11.20 10.08
C ALA A 343 0.35 12.07 11.13
N PRO A 344 0.44 13.41 10.99
CA PRO A 344 1.06 14.26 12.02
C PRO A 344 0.35 14.16 13.38
N ALA A 345 -0.99 14.11 13.37
CA ALA A 345 -1.79 13.99 14.58
C ALA A 345 -1.68 12.59 15.20
N ILE A 346 -1.61 11.54 14.38
CA ILE A 346 -1.43 10.15 14.83
C ILE A 346 -0.06 9.97 15.50
N VAL A 347 0.99 10.59 14.95
CA VAL A 347 2.33 10.57 15.54
C VAL A 347 2.34 11.25 16.91
N GLN A 348 1.63 12.36 17.07
CA GLN A 348 1.51 13.05 18.36
C GLN A 348 0.61 12.31 19.35
N TRP A 349 -0.46 11.69 18.86
CA TRP A 349 -1.50 11.03 19.66
C TRP A 349 -1.76 9.61 19.16
N PRO A 350 -0.93 8.62 19.54
CA PRO A 350 -1.05 7.25 19.01
C PRO A 350 -2.43 6.59 19.20
N LEU A 351 -3.12 6.91 20.30
CA LEU A 351 -4.49 6.44 20.55
C LEU A 351 -5.48 6.93 19.48
N LEU A 352 -5.29 8.15 18.95
CA LEU A 352 -6.06 8.67 17.82
C LEU A 352 -5.87 7.78 16.59
N GLY A 353 -4.64 7.33 16.31
CA GLY A 353 -4.37 6.41 15.21
C GLY A 353 -5.13 5.09 15.37
N GLY A 354 -5.11 4.50 16.56
CA GLY A 354 -5.91 3.32 16.87
C GLY A 354 -7.41 3.55 16.65
N LEU A 355 -7.93 4.69 17.13
CA LEU A 355 -9.33 5.09 16.97
C LEU A 355 -9.72 5.22 15.49
N VAL A 356 -8.89 5.90 14.70
CA VAL A 356 -9.11 6.11 13.26
C VAL A 356 -9.14 4.77 12.52
N VAL A 357 -8.18 3.88 12.74
CA VAL A 357 -8.16 2.56 12.07
C VAL A 357 -9.39 1.72 12.48
N SER A 358 -9.74 1.71 13.76
CA SER A 358 -10.97 1.02 14.22
C SER A 358 -12.25 1.59 13.64
N LEU A 359 -12.33 2.91 13.49
CA LEU A 359 -13.46 3.57 12.84
C LEU A 359 -13.53 3.18 11.37
N LEU A 360 -12.40 3.17 10.64
CA LEU A 360 -12.35 2.73 9.24
C LEU A 360 -12.83 1.28 9.09
N VAL A 361 -12.42 0.38 9.98
CA VAL A 361 -12.92 -1.01 10.00
C VAL A 361 -14.41 -1.06 10.31
N ALA A 362 -14.90 -0.30 11.30
CA ALA A 362 -16.31 -0.28 11.64
C ALA A 362 -17.18 0.27 10.50
N VAL A 363 -16.72 1.34 9.84
CA VAL A 363 -17.38 1.95 8.68
C VAL A 363 -17.41 0.97 7.51
N ASP A 364 -16.31 0.26 7.24
CA ASP A 364 -16.29 -0.78 6.19
C ASP A 364 -17.36 -1.86 6.44
N GLN A 365 -17.47 -2.32 7.69
CA GLN A 365 -18.45 -3.34 8.06
C GLN A 365 -19.89 -2.81 8.03
N PHE A 366 -20.08 -1.53 8.35
CA PHE A 366 -21.36 -0.84 8.22
C PHE A 366 -21.80 -0.69 6.76
N LEU A 367 -20.86 -0.42 5.85
CA LEU A 367 -21.14 -0.25 4.42
C LEU A 367 -21.26 -1.58 3.66
N ARG A 368 -20.79 -2.70 4.23
CA ARG A 368 -20.78 -4.02 3.58
C ARG A 368 -22.14 -4.47 3.00
N PRO A 369 -23.29 -4.34 3.68
CA PRO A 369 -24.58 -4.72 3.09
C PRO A 369 -24.96 -3.87 1.87
N LEU A 370 -24.55 -2.59 1.85
CA LEU A 370 -24.78 -1.70 0.71
C LEU A 370 -23.83 -2.04 -0.44
N ALA A 371 -22.57 -2.35 -0.12
CA ALA A 371 -21.58 -2.76 -1.11
C ALA A 371 -22.00 -4.04 -1.82
N ILE A 372 -22.42 -5.09 -1.08
CA ILE A 372 -22.90 -6.34 -1.69
C ILE A 372 -24.05 -6.06 -2.66
N ARG A 373 -25.03 -5.25 -2.25
CA ARG A 373 -26.17 -4.92 -3.11
C ARG A 373 -25.84 -4.02 -4.31
N ALA A 374 -24.71 -3.32 -4.28
CA ALA A 374 -24.31 -2.40 -5.34
C ALA A 374 -23.34 -3.04 -6.35
N PHE A 375 -22.54 -4.01 -5.91
CA PHE A 375 -21.48 -4.62 -6.69
C PHE A 375 -21.72 -6.09 -7.05
N ASP A 376 -22.59 -6.78 -6.32
CA ASP A 376 -22.94 -8.17 -6.57
C ASP A 376 -24.39 -8.30 -7.06
N ASP A 377 -24.66 -9.38 -7.80
CA ASP A 377 -25.99 -9.67 -8.34
C ASP A 377 -26.88 -10.21 -7.23
N THR A 378 -27.80 -9.37 -6.76
CA THR A 378 -28.70 -9.71 -5.64
C THR A 378 -30.15 -9.79 -6.08
N GLY A 379 -30.81 -10.89 -5.71
CA GLY A 379 -32.19 -11.20 -6.05
C GLY A 379 -33.10 -11.37 -4.84
N ALA A 380 -34.36 -11.71 -5.10
CA ALA A 380 -35.30 -12.17 -4.08
C ALA A 380 -35.17 -13.68 -3.89
N VAL A 381 -35.18 -14.14 -2.64
CA VAL A 381 -35.39 -15.57 -2.33
C VAL A 381 -36.87 -15.92 -2.49
N THR A 382 -37.18 -17.22 -2.55
CA THR A 382 -38.58 -17.68 -2.53
C THR A 382 -39.26 -17.26 -1.22
N ALA A 383 -40.58 -17.06 -1.26
CA ALA A 383 -41.34 -16.64 -0.08
C ALA A 383 -41.22 -17.64 1.09
N GLU A 384 -41.12 -18.93 0.77
CA GLU A 384 -40.98 -20.00 1.77
C GLU A 384 -39.62 -19.94 2.48
N VAL A 385 -38.51 -19.88 1.73
CA VAL A 385 -37.16 -19.75 2.29
C VAL A 385 -37.03 -18.45 3.10
N GLY A 386 -37.55 -17.35 2.55
CA GLY A 386 -37.56 -16.06 3.24
C GLY A 386 -38.29 -16.11 4.58
N ARG A 387 -39.46 -16.76 4.63
CA ARG A 387 -40.23 -16.90 5.86
C ARG A 387 -39.52 -17.80 6.87
N GLU A 388 -39.05 -18.97 6.46
CA GLU A 388 -38.41 -19.94 7.36
C GLU A 388 -37.14 -19.37 8.01
N VAL A 389 -36.28 -18.72 7.22
CA VAL A 389 -35.04 -18.12 7.72
C VAL A 389 -35.33 -16.91 8.61
N THR A 390 -36.35 -16.10 8.28
CA THR A 390 -36.76 -14.97 9.15
C THR A 390 -37.26 -15.47 10.49
N GLU A 391 -38.18 -16.43 10.50
CA GLU A 391 -38.70 -17.04 11.73
C GLU A 391 -37.59 -17.68 12.57
N PHE A 392 -36.60 -18.32 11.93
CA PHE A 392 -35.44 -18.86 12.62
C PHE A 392 -34.59 -17.75 13.27
N CYS A 393 -34.29 -16.66 12.55
CA CYS A 393 -33.54 -15.53 13.10
C CYS A 393 -34.28 -14.88 14.29
N ASP A 394 -35.61 -14.73 14.18
CA ASP A 394 -36.44 -14.17 15.25
C ASP A 394 -36.46 -15.06 16.49
N ARG A 395 -36.54 -16.40 16.33
CA ARG A 395 -36.39 -17.35 17.46
C ARG A 395 -35.03 -17.27 18.13
N GLN A 396 -34.02 -16.82 17.41
CA GLN A 396 -32.68 -16.58 17.94
C GLN A 396 -32.53 -15.15 18.47
N ASP A 397 -33.59 -14.36 18.64
CA ASP A 397 -33.56 -12.94 19.05
C ASP A 397 -32.61 -12.09 18.18
N VAL A 398 -32.60 -12.30 16.86
CA VAL A 398 -31.87 -11.47 15.89
C VAL A 398 -32.84 -11.00 14.81
N SER A 399 -33.25 -9.74 14.91
CA SER A 399 -34.07 -9.12 13.87
C SER A 399 -33.24 -8.82 12.63
N VAL A 400 -33.67 -9.37 11.49
CA VAL A 400 -33.09 -9.12 10.16
C VAL A 400 -34.01 -8.21 9.36
N ARG A 401 -33.41 -7.28 8.61
CA ARG A 401 -34.11 -6.36 7.72
C ARG A 401 -34.64 -7.06 6.46
N GLY A 402 -33.98 -8.12 6.04
CA GLY A 402 -34.39 -8.90 4.89
C GLY A 402 -33.38 -9.97 4.51
N ILE A 403 -33.84 -10.90 3.68
CA ILE A 403 -33.05 -12.00 3.13
C ILE A 403 -33.02 -11.83 1.61
N ARG A 404 -31.84 -11.99 1.01
CA ARG A 404 -31.64 -11.87 -0.44
C ARG A 404 -30.88 -13.07 -0.99
N LEU A 405 -31.18 -13.40 -2.24
CA LEU A 405 -30.37 -14.29 -3.05
C LEU A 405 -29.10 -13.52 -3.46
N LEU A 406 -27.95 -14.16 -3.35
CA LEU A 406 -26.69 -13.72 -3.93
C LEU A 406 -26.37 -14.66 -5.09
N ASP A 407 -26.52 -14.19 -6.32
CA ASP A 407 -26.23 -14.99 -7.51
C ASP A 407 -24.71 -15.05 -7.69
N THR A 408 -24.14 -16.26 -7.58
CA THR A 408 -22.69 -16.48 -7.74
C THR A 408 -22.32 -16.93 -9.15
N GLY A 409 -23.30 -17.00 -10.06
CA GLY A 409 -23.13 -17.42 -11.45
C GLY A 409 -22.59 -18.85 -11.55
N ASP A 410 -21.80 -19.14 -12.60
CA ASP A 410 -21.26 -20.51 -12.75
C ASP A 410 -20.06 -20.82 -11.85
N ALA A 411 -19.72 -19.93 -10.92
CA ALA A 411 -18.63 -20.12 -9.96
C ALA A 411 -19.15 -20.79 -8.69
N ARG A 412 -19.28 -22.13 -8.71
CA ARG A 412 -19.82 -22.93 -7.61
C ARG A 412 -19.36 -22.46 -6.23
N HIS A 413 -20.26 -21.87 -5.46
CA HIS A 413 -20.01 -21.37 -4.12
C HIS A 413 -21.26 -21.37 -3.23
N ALA A 414 -21.34 -22.35 -2.33
CA ALA A 414 -22.34 -22.38 -1.27
C ALA A 414 -21.87 -21.56 -0.05
N ASP A 415 -22.60 -20.50 0.27
CA ASP A 415 -22.35 -19.65 1.44
C ASP A 415 -23.62 -18.97 1.96
N ALA A 416 -23.63 -18.66 3.25
CA ALA A 416 -24.62 -17.82 3.90
C ALA A 416 -23.88 -16.68 4.61
N VAL A 417 -24.26 -15.44 4.35
CA VAL A 417 -23.59 -14.27 4.92
C VAL A 417 -24.58 -13.42 5.69
N ILE A 418 -24.29 -13.16 6.97
CA ILE A 418 -24.99 -12.14 7.73
C ILE A 418 -24.09 -10.92 7.89
N THR A 419 -24.60 -9.76 7.48
CA THR A 419 -23.86 -8.50 7.57
C THR A 419 -24.75 -7.33 7.95
N GLY A 420 -24.16 -6.30 8.57
CA GLY A 420 -24.86 -5.13 9.09
C GLY A 420 -24.60 -4.94 10.58
N PHE A 421 -25.52 -4.26 11.23
CA PHE A 421 -25.45 -3.90 12.64
C PHE A 421 -26.79 -4.17 13.33
N ALA A 422 -26.82 -4.07 14.66
CA ALA A 422 -28.02 -4.32 15.44
C ALA A 422 -29.21 -3.48 14.92
N GLY A 423 -30.30 -4.15 14.55
CA GLY A 423 -31.49 -3.52 13.95
C GLY A 423 -31.43 -3.32 12.43
N TYR A 424 -30.33 -3.71 11.77
CA TYR A 424 -30.12 -3.58 10.32
C TYR A 424 -29.32 -4.75 9.73
N TYR A 425 -29.51 -5.97 10.23
CA TYR A 425 -28.86 -7.16 9.66
C TYR A 425 -29.52 -7.56 8.35
N TRP A 426 -28.72 -7.90 7.35
CA TRP A 426 -29.15 -8.54 6.11
C TRP A 426 -28.58 -9.95 6.04
N VAL A 427 -29.39 -10.89 5.55
CA VAL A 427 -28.95 -12.25 5.25
C VAL A 427 -28.84 -12.38 3.73
N PHE A 428 -27.70 -12.86 3.24
CA PHE A 428 -27.48 -13.20 1.84
C PHE A 428 -27.24 -14.71 1.76
N LEU A 429 -28.01 -15.39 0.92
CA LEU A 429 -27.89 -16.83 0.68
C LEU A 429 -27.48 -17.02 -0.78
N THR A 430 -26.44 -17.80 -1.04
CA THR A 430 -26.02 -18.04 -2.43
C THR A 430 -26.99 -18.98 -3.15
N ASP A 431 -27.01 -18.90 -4.48
CA ASP A 431 -27.78 -19.79 -5.35
C ASP A 431 -27.39 -21.26 -5.18
N ASP A 432 -26.09 -21.58 -5.13
CA ASP A 432 -25.64 -22.96 -4.85
C ASP A 432 -26.05 -23.46 -3.47
N LEU A 433 -26.08 -22.57 -2.45
CA LEU A 433 -26.55 -22.95 -1.12
C LEU A 433 -28.02 -23.39 -1.19
N LEU A 434 -28.87 -22.62 -1.88
CA LEU A 434 -30.29 -22.95 -2.00
C LEU A 434 -30.56 -24.16 -2.90
N ALA A 435 -29.68 -24.42 -3.87
CA ALA A 435 -29.81 -25.55 -4.79
C ALA A 435 -29.35 -26.88 -4.19
N GLU A 436 -28.29 -26.86 -3.37
CA GLU A 436 -27.63 -28.08 -2.89
C GLU A 436 -28.01 -28.46 -1.46
N PHE A 437 -28.53 -27.55 -0.63
CA PHE A 437 -28.73 -27.80 0.80
C PHE A 437 -30.20 -27.89 1.17
N ASP A 438 -30.51 -28.76 2.13
CA ASP A 438 -31.86 -28.83 2.68
C ASP A 438 -32.12 -27.72 3.71
N ALA A 439 -33.38 -27.57 4.12
CA ALA A 439 -33.80 -26.52 5.04
C ALA A 439 -33.13 -26.60 6.42
N GLU A 440 -32.80 -27.81 6.91
CA GLU A 440 -32.10 -27.98 8.19
C GLU A 440 -30.64 -27.55 8.09
N GLU A 441 -29.98 -27.92 6.99
CA GLU A 441 -28.60 -27.52 6.72
C GLU A 441 -28.48 -26.00 6.51
N ILE A 442 -29.40 -25.38 5.77
CA ILE A 442 -29.47 -23.91 5.61
C ILE A 442 -29.64 -23.25 6.97
N ARG A 443 -30.56 -23.74 7.83
CA ARG A 443 -30.72 -23.22 9.20
C ARG A 443 -29.45 -23.35 10.02
N ALA A 444 -28.72 -24.45 9.90
CA ALA A 444 -27.48 -24.66 10.64
C ALA A 444 -26.37 -23.70 10.19
N LEU A 445 -26.27 -23.40 8.89
CA LEU A 445 -25.32 -22.42 8.37
C LEU A 445 -25.72 -20.98 8.76
N VAL A 446 -27.00 -20.65 8.70
CA VAL A 446 -27.51 -19.37 9.24
C VAL A 446 -27.24 -19.27 10.74
N ALA A 447 -27.39 -20.35 11.50
CA ALA A 447 -27.08 -20.37 12.93
C ALA A 447 -25.61 -20.05 13.22
N HIS A 448 -24.68 -20.52 12.39
CA HIS A 448 -23.26 -20.17 12.49
C HIS A 448 -23.05 -18.66 12.35
N GLU A 449 -23.64 -18.06 11.32
CA GLU A 449 -23.59 -16.61 11.10
C GLU A 449 -24.23 -15.81 12.26
N LEU A 450 -25.36 -16.29 12.80
CA LEU A 450 -25.98 -15.71 13.99
C LEU A 450 -25.09 -15.85 15.23
N GLY A 451 -24.30 -16.91 15.31
CA GLY A 451 -23.26 -17.09 16.33
C GLY A 451 -22.26 -15.94 16.32
N HIS A 452 -21.84 -15.46 15.15
CA HIS A 452 -20.97 -14.28 15.04
C HIS A 452 -21.62 -13.01 15.60
N VAL A 453 -22.92 -12.82 15.31
CA VAL A 453 -23.71 -11.69 15.82
C VAL A 453 -23.84 -11.76 17.34
N LYS A 454 -24.29 -12.89 17.88
CA LYS A 454 -24.57 -13.08 19.31
C LYS A 454 -23.33 -13.00 20.19
N ARG A 455 -22.21 -13.56 19.71
CA ARG A 455 -20.92 -13.48 20.41
C ARG A 455 -20.20 -12.14 20.19
N ARG A 456 -20.82 -11.22 19.44
CA ARG A 456 -20.33 -9.86 19.17
C ARG A 456 -18.92 -9.86 18.58
N HIS A 457 -18.66 -10.77 17.64
CA HIS A 457 -17.33 -10.97 17.08
C HIS A 457 -16.79 -9.72 16.38
N LEU A 458 -17.63 -9.00 15.63
CA LEU A 458 -17.27 -7.72 15.02
C LEU A 458 -16.81 -6.68 16.06
N ARG A 459 -17.55 -6.53 17.17
CA ARG A 459 -17.17 -5.62 18.25
C ARG A 459 -15.82 -6.00 18.85
N ASN A 460 -15.59 -7.30 19.06
CA ASN A 460 -14.32 -7.80 19.60
C ASN A 460 -13.16 -7.54 18.63
N GLN A 461 -13.39 -7.66 17.32
CA GLN A 461 -12.41 -7.31 16.30
C GLN A 461 -12.11 -5.80 16.32
N VAL A 462 -13.12 -4.93 16.36
CA VAL A 462 -12.94 -3.46 16.40
C VAL A 462 -12.14 -3.01 17.64
N LEU A 463 -12.44 -3.59 18.80
CA LEU A 463 -11.70 -3.31 20.04
C LEU A 463 -10.27 -3.83 20.01
N PHE A 464 -10.06 -5.01 19.40
CA PHE A 464 -8.72 -5.55 19.18
C PHE A 464 -7.91 -4.66 18.23
N THR A 465 -8.49 -4.23 17.12
CA THR A 465 -7.90 -3.27 16.18
C THR A 465 -7.49 -1.99 16.88
N LEU A 466 -8.34 -1.48 17.78
CA LEU A 466 -8.09 -0.23 18.51
C LEU A 466 -6.83 -0.36 19.37
N GLY A 467 -6.81 -1.39 20.22
CA GLY A 467 -5.68 -1.64 21.13
C GLY A 467 -4.39 -1.95 20.37
N TYR A 468 -4.48 -2.77 19.33
CA TYR A 468 -3.32 -3.14 18.50
C TYR A 468 -2.69 -1.90 17.86
N TRP A 469 -3.49 -1.10 17.13
CA TRP A 469 -2.95 0.03 16.38
C TRP A 469 -2.53 1.19 17.28
N ALA A 470 -3.22 1.42 18.40
CA ALA A 470 -2.76 2.38 19.40
C ALA A 470 -1.36 2.03 19.92
N LEU A 471 -1.12 0.74 20.22
CA LEU A 471 0.20 0.27 20.66
C LEU A 471 1.24 0.32 19.53
N ALA A 472 0.86 -0.09 18.32
CA ALA A 472 1.74 -0.07 17.16
C ALA A 472 2.23 1.35 16.85
N PHE A 473 1.32 2.33 16.77
CA PHE A 473 1.72 3.73 16.55
C PHE A 473 2.57 4.26 17.71
N ALA A 474 2.26 3.92 18.97
CA ALA A 474 3.05 4.35 20.12
C ALA A 474 4.48 3.77 20.10
N ALA A 475 4.66 2.55 19.58
CA ALA A 475 5.97 1.92 19.41
C ALA A 475 6.75 2.56 18.25
N VAL A 476 6.07 2.84 17.13
CA VAL A 476 6.68 3.42 15.92
C VAL A 476 7.25 4.81 16.15
N VAL A 477 6.56 5.66 16.92
CA VAL A 477 7.03 7.02 17.24
C VAL A 477 8.38 7.01 17.96
N LYS A 478 8.71 5.93 18.68
CA LYS A 478 9.96 5.82 19.46
C LYS A 478 11.12 5.23 18.66
N VAL A 479 10.88 4.70 17.47
CA VAL A 479 11.83 3.85 16.76
C VAL A 479 12.01 4.33 15.31
N SER A 480 13.17 4.91 15.01
CA SER A 480 13.53 5.47 13.71
C SER A 480 13.87 4.39 12.67
N LEU A 481 12.89 3.59 12.22
CA LEU A 481 13.09 2.50 11.25
C LEU A 481 12.65 2.82 9.81
N GLY A 482 12.37 4.08 9.50
CA GLY A 482 11.86 4.48 8.18
C GLY A 482 10.53 3.76 7.84
N LEU A 483 10.32 3.41 6.57
CA LEU A 483 9.07 2.79 6.09
C LEU A 483 8.72 1.47 6.81
N TRP A 484 9.72 0.73 7.29
CA TRP A 484 9.53 -0.54 8.02
C TRP A 484 8.80 -0.38 9.34
N ALA A 485 8.87 0.81 9.95
CA ALA A 485 8.14 1.10 11.17
C ALA A 485 6.62 0.91 10.97
N PHE A 486 6.09 1.14 9.77
CA PHE A 486 4.65 0.99 9.49
C PHE A 486 4.29 -0.35 8.86
N LEU A 487 5.16 -0.88 7.99
CA LEU A 487 4.89 -2.14 7.29
C LEU A 487 4.92 -3.35 8.23
N ALA A 488 5.91 -3.45 9.12
CA ALA A 488 6.03 -4.63 9.98
C ALA A 488 4.83 -4.80 10.93
N PRO A 489 4.34 -3.77 11.63
CA PRO A 489 3.11 -3.87 12.41
C PRO A 489 1.89 -4.18 11.55
N ALA A 490 1.77 -3.61 10.34
CA ALA A 490 0.68 -3.96 9.44
C ALA A 490 0.67 -5.47 9.09
N TRP A 491 1.84 -6.05 8.84
CA TRP A 491 1.98 -7.49 8.60
C TRP A 491 1.60 -8.32 9.83
N VAL A 492 2.13 -7.97 11.01
CA VAL A 492 1.82 -8.67 12.27
C VAL A 492 0.33 -8.59 12.61
N TYR A 493 -0.29 -7.44 12.37
CA TYR A 493 -1.73 -7.22 12.56
C TYR A 493 -2.56 -8.26 11.81
N GLN A 494 -2.23 -8.55 10.55
CA GLN A 494 -2.99 -9.52 9.74
C GLN A 494 -2.96 -10.93 10.36
N TYR A 495 -1.82 -11.36 10.90
CA TYR A 495 -1.72 -12.64 11.60
C TYR A 495 -2.48 -12.63 12.92
N ALA A 496 -2.35 -11.55 13.68
CA ALA A 496 -3.00 -11.42 14.98
C ALA A 496 -4.54 -11.38 14.86
N LEU A 497 -5.06 -10.67 13.84
CA LEU A 497 -6.48 -10.65 13.52
C LEU A 497 -6.99 -12.03 13.08
N ARG A 498 -6.22 -12.77 12.25
CA ARG A 498 -6.58 -14.15 11.86
C ARG A 498 -6.59 -15.11 13.05
N TRP A 499 -5.66 -14.97 13.98
CA TRP A 499 -5.66 -15.73 15.22
C TRP A 499 -6.93 -15.46 16.05
N LEU A 500 -7.30 -14.19 16.21
CA LEU A 500 -8.55 -13.81 16.89
C LEU A 500 -9.77 -14.39 16.17
N ALA A 501 -9.84 -14.22 14.84
CA ALA A 501 -10.94 -14.72 14.02
C ALA A 501 -11.08 -16.24 14.09
N ARG A 502 -9.99 -16.99 14.16
CA ARG A 502 -10.05 -18.45 14.32
C ARG A 502 -10.79 -18.89 15.58
N GLY A 503 -10.52 -18.22 16.70
CA GLY A 503 -11.24 -18.48 17.94
C GLY A 503 -12.72 -18.08 17.86
N GLN A 504 -13.06 -17.15 16.98
CA GLN A 504 -14.43 -16.72 16.70
C GLN A 504 -15.17 -17.75 15.83
N GLU A 505 -14.52 -18.35 14.84
CA GLU A 505 -15.07 -19.47 14.05
C GLU A 505 -15.53 -20.60 14.96
N TYR A 506 -14.65 -21.11 15.85
CA TYR A 506 -15.02 -22.21 16.73
C TYR A 506 -16.18 -21.89 17.69
N ARG A 507 -16.28 -20.65 18.18
CA ARG A 507 -17.41 -20.23 19.04
C ARG A 507 -18.72 -20.11 18.25
N ALA A 508 -18.65 -19.81 16.96
CA ALA A 508 -19.79 -19.79 16.07
C ALA A 508 -20.22 -21.21 15.70
N ASP A 509 -19.27 -22.13 15.49
CA ASP A 509 -19.52 -23.57 15.31
C ASP A 509 -20.26 -24.16 16.52
N GLU A 510 -19.77 -23.87 17.73
CA GLU A 510 -20.41 -24.28 19.00
C GLU A 510 -21.83 -23.72 19.13
N TYR A 511 -22.05 -22.46 18.70
CA TYR A 511 -23.39 -21.86 18.69
C TYR A 511 -24.32 -22.54 17.69
N ALA A 512 -23.86 -22.80 16.46
CA ALA A 512 -24.65 -23.44 15.41
C ALA A 512 -25.07 -24.85 15.81
N ALA A 513 -24.14 -25.62 16.35
CA ALA A 513 -24.40 -26.97 16.85
C ALA A 513 -25.44 -26.98 17.99
N ALA A 514 -25.38 -26.00 18.90
CA ALA A 514 -26.34 -25.86 20.00
C ALA A 514 -27.71 -25.35 19.55
N ALA A 515 -27.76 -24.44 18.57
CA ALA A 515 -29.01 -23.85 18.07
C ALA A 515 -29.77 -24.78 17.09
N THR A 516 -29.08 -25.79 16.55
CA THR A 516 -29.66 -26.79 15.63
C THR A 516 -29.37 -28.20 16.13
N SER A 517 -28.41 -28.91 15.53
CA SER A 517 -27.82 -30.10 16.11
C SER A 517 -26.36 -30.25 15.65
N PRO A 518 -25.48 -30.86 16.46
CA PRO A 518 -24.10 -31.12 16.06
C PRO A 518 -24.02 -31.97 14.78
N GLY A 519 -24.91 -32.95 14.63
CA GLY A 519 -24.96 -33.83 13.46
C GLY A 519 -25.37 -33.11 12.18
N VAL A 520 -26.43 -32.29 12.22
CA VAL A 520 -26.87 -31.49 11.06
C VAL A 520 -25.78 -30.50 10.66
N TYR A 521 -25.23 -29.78 11.64
CA TYR A 521 -24.21 -28.76 11.36
C TYR A 521 -22.92 -29.37 10.80
N ALA A 522 -22.46 -30.51 11.32
CA ALA A 522 -21.29 -31.22 10.79
C ALA A 522 -21.51 -31.66 9.34
N ARG A 523 -22.69 -32.19 8.99
CA ARG A 523 -23.02 -32.55 7.60
C ARG A 523 -23.05 -31.33 6.68
N ALA A 524 -23.66 -30.23 7.14
CA ALA A 524 -23.68 -28.98 6.39
C ALA A 524 -22.25 -28.47 6.11
N LEU A 525 -21.34 -28.49 7.10
CA LEU A 525 -19.94 -28.12 6.91
C LEU A 525 -19.20 -29.02 5.90
N GLU A 526 -19.40 -30.34 5.98
CA GLU A 526 -18.81 -31.28 5.01
C GLU A 526 -19.31 -31.00 3.60
N ARG A 527 -20.60 -30.69 3.45
CA ARG A 527 -21.22 -30.37 2.17
C ARG A 527 -20.75 -29.02 1.61
N VAL A 528 -20.60 -28.00 2.44
CA VAL A 528 -19.96 -26.72 2.06
C VAL A 528 -18.54 -26.97 1.54
N GLY A 529 -17.77 -27.82 2.24
CA GLY A 529 -16.42 -28.19 1.80
C GLY A 529 -16.41 -28.88 0.43
N ALA A 530 -17.38 -29.76 0.18
CA ALA A 530 -17.51 -30.46 -1.10
C ALA A 530 -17.91 -29.52 -2.24
N VAL A 531 -18.95 -28.70 -2.06
CA VAL A 531 -19.44 -27.76 -3.09
C VAL A 531 -18.39 -26.70 -3.43
N ASN A 532 -17.69 -26.17 -2.43
CA ASN A 532 -16.73 -25.09 -2.61
C ASN A 532 -15.33 -25.56 -3.05
N PHE A 533 -15.14 -26.88 -3.24
CA PHE A 533 -13.83 -27.50 -3.43
C PHE A 533 -12.81 -27.03 -2.37
N ALA A 534 -13.27 -26.90 -1.13
CA ALA A 534 -12.44 -26.42 -0.04
C ALA A 534 -11.48 -27.53 0.42
N ARG A 535 -10.27 -27.14 0.79
CA ARG A 535 -9.31 -28.07 1.38
C ARG A 535 -9.86 -28.63 2.69
N ARG A 536 -9.98 -29.95 2.78
CA ARG A 536 -10.56 -30.65 3.94
C ARG A 536 -9.62 -30.70 5.14
N ASN A 537 -8.37 -31.11 4.92
CA ASN A 537 -7.32 -31.19 5.93
C ASN A 537 -6.11 -30.31 5.56
N GLY A 538 -5.86 -29.28 6.37
CA GLY A 538 -4.74 -28.37 6.18
C GLY A 538 -3.52 -28.65 7.07
N GLY A 539 -3.72 -29.37 8.17
CA GLY A 539 -2.77 -29.44 9.28
C GLY A 539 -2.50 -28.08 9.95
N ILE A 540 -1.64 -28.11 10.98
CA ILE A 540 -1.35 -26.96 11.85
C ILE A 540 -0.85 -25.74 11.05
N ALA A 541 0.06 -25.94 10.08
CA ALA A 541 0.67 -24.86 9.31
C ALA A 541 -0.34 -24.12 8.41
N HIS A 542 -1.33 -24.82 7.84
CA HIS A 542 -2.40 -24.19 7.08
C HIS A 542 -3.32 -23.38 7.99
N ASN A 543 -3.71 -23.96 9.12
CA ASN A 543 -4.61 -23.31 10.07
C ASN A 543 -4.03 -22.02 10.66
N TYR A 544 -2.70 -21.92 10.77
CA TYR A 544 -2.06 -20.66 11.17
C TYR A 544 -2.36 -19.49 10.23
N GLY A 545 -2.49 -19.75 8.93
CA GLY A 545 -2.70 -18.73 7.91
C GLY A 545 -4.14 -18.62 7.39
N ALA A 546 -4.98 -19.63 7.62
CA ALA A 546 -6.34 -19.72 7.08
C ALA A 546 -7.43 -19.32 8.09
N VAL A 547 -8.44 -18.62 7.59
CA VAL A 547 -9.72 -18.39 8.26
C VAL A 547 -10.80 -18.55 7.18
N PRO A 548 -11.79 -19.44 7.38
CA PRO A 548 -11.95 -20.35 8.52
C PRO A 548 -10.85 -21.44 8.60
N PRO A 549 -10.69 -22.13 9.75
CA PRO A 549 -9.90 -23.37 9.85
C PRO A 549 -10.33 -24.43 8.82
N SER A 550 -9.53 -25.49 8.70
CA SER A 550 -9.88 -26.62 7.83
C SER A 550 -11.23 -27.26 8.23
N ILE A 551 -11.97 -27.77 7.24
CA ILE A 551 -13.31 -28.34 7.45
C ILE A 551 -13.23 -29.53 8.40
N ASP A 552 -12.24 -30.41 8.25
CA ASP A 552 -12.14 -31.61 9.08
C ASP A 552 -11.87 -31.26 10.55
N ASP A 553 -11.08 -30.21 10.84
CA ASP A 553 -10.84 -29.76 12.22
C ASP A 553 -12.11 -29.18 12.87
N ARG A 554 -12.92 -28.45 12.10
CA ARG A 554 -14.19 -27.89 12.58
C ARG A 554 -15.19 -29.01 12.85
N VAL A 555 -15.32 -29.95 11.92
CA VAL A 555 -16.23 -31.11 12.03
C VAL A 555 -15.86 -31.98 13.22
N ALA A 556 -14.56 -32.28 13.40
CA ALA A 556 -14.08 -33.06 14.55
C ALA A 556 -14.50 -32.40 15.87
N ARG A 557 -14.24 -31.09 16.01
CA ARG A 557 -14.59 -30.34 17.22
C ARG A 557 -16.11 -30.29 17.48
N VAL A 558 -16.92 -30.13 16.44
CA VAL A 558 -18.39 -30.14 16.57
C VAL A 558 -18.90 -31.51 17.05
N ARG A 559 -18.36 -32.60 16.49
CA ARG A 559 -18.73 -33.98 16.88
C ARG A 559 -18.32 -34.29 18.32
N GLU A 560 -17.08 -33.99 18.70
CA GLU A 560 -16.59 -34.16 20.08
C GLU A 560 -17.40 -33.34 21.09
N GLY A 561 -17.78 -32.11 20.74
CA GLY A 561 -18.64 -31.27 21.56
C GLY A 561 -20.06 -31.83 21.72
N GLY A 562 -20.61 -32.43 20.66
CA GLY A 562 -21.91 -33.09 20.68
C GLY A 562 -21.93 -34.32 21.60
N GLU A 563 -20.94 -35.21 21.46
CA GLU A 563 -20.82 -36.41 22.31
C GLU A 563 -20.65 -36.06 23.79
N SER A 564 -19.92 -34.98 24.09
CA SER A 564 -19.72 -34.51 25.46
C SER A 564 -21.00 -33.94 26.06
N ALA A 565 -21.81 -33.22 25.27
CA ALA A 565 -23.10 -32.68 25.71
C ALA A 565 -24.14 -33.77 25.96
N GLU A 566 -24.15 -34.81 25.12
CA GLU A 566 -25.05 -35.97 25.26
C GLU A 566 -24.74 -36.75 26.56
N LYS A 567 -23.46 -37.06 26.82
CA LYS A 567 -23.03 -37.72 28.07
C LYS A 567 -23.39 -36.91 29.31
N ALA A 568 -23.21 -35.58 29.28
CA ALA A 568 -23.59 -34.72 30.41
C ALA A 568 -25.12 -34.69 30.64
N GLY A 569 -25.91 -34.77 29.56
CA GLY A 569 -27.37 -34.88 29.63
C GLY A 569 -27.84 -36.20 30.25
N GLU A 570 -27.22 -37.32 29.87
CA GLU A 570 -27.51 -38.65 30.42
C GLU A 570 -27.16 -38.74 31.91
N GLU A 571 -26.01 -38.20 32.34
CA GLU A 571 -25.65 -38.13 33.76
C GLU A 571 -26.64 -37.27 34.57
N THR A 572 -27.09 -36.15 34.01
CA THR A 572 -28.06 -35.27 34.66
C THR A 572 -29.44 -35.94 34.79
N GLN A 573 -29.90 -36.65 33.76
CA GLN A 573 -31.16 -37.39 33.80
C GLN A 573 -31.09 -38.60 34.74
N SER A 574 -29.96 -39.31 34.77
CA SER A 574 -29.71 -40.42 35.71
C SER A 574 -29.73 -39.93 37.16
N THR A 575 -29.09 -38.79 37.43
CA THR A 575 -29.09 -38.16 38.76
C THR A 575 -30.48 -37.66 39.16
N ALA A 576 -31.22 -37.02 38.24
CA ALA A 576 -32.60 -36.61 38.50
C ALA A 576 -33.54 -37.79 38.74
N ALA A 577 -33.33 -38.90 38.02
CA ALA A 577 -34.10 -40.14 38.21
C ALA A 577 -33.75 -40.89 39.50
N SER A 578 -32.51 -40.79 40.00
CA SER A 578 -32.15 -41.36 41.31
C SER A 578 -32.74 -40.54 42.45
N VAL A 579 -32.70 -39.21 42.36
CA VAL A 579 -33.30 -38.29 43.35
C VAL A 579 -34.82 -38.40 43.38
N ALA A 580 -35.48 -38.73 42.27
CA ALA A 580 -36.93 -38.95 42.25
C ALA A 580 -37.37 -40.34 42.76
N ARG A 581 -36.41 -41.26 43.00
CA ARG A 581 -36.67 -42.60 43.57
C ARG A 581 -36.39 -42.69 45.06
N GLU A 582 -35.66 -41.73 45.63
CA GLU A 582 -35.55 -41.49 47.08
C GLU A 582 -36.73 -40.64 47.58
#